data_AF-A0A256HRP3-F1
#
_entry.id   AF-A0A256HRP3-F1
#
_cell.length_a   1.000
_cell.length_b   1.000
_cell.length_c   1.000
_cell.angle_alpha   90.00
_cell.angle_beta   90.00
_cell.angle_gamma   90.00
#
_symmetry.space_group_name_H-M   'P 1'
#
loop_
_entity.id
_entity.type
_entity.pdbx_description
1 polymer ?
#
loop_
_entity_poly.entity_id
_entity_poly.type
_entity_poly.pdbx_seq_one_letter_code
_entity_poly.pdbx_strand_id
1 'polypeptide(L)'
;MSDGTETTPDTGSDDGRPDPSTPPHRLVRGTVAIDDLHAFLARLDGIADETGAVVQAFDADLVVSDAHLRAAVRLAARAIARGEAVARDPGVEIMLYAAGRRQIDRALALGVSEGEQRAVVLVADFGGVDGADRPAADLDAAERAVERLTAPPAAAEFDRERVTEFYGVSDRELAATASDLADVVRERVALLDVEK
;
A
#
# COMPACT_ATOMS: atom_id res chain seq x y z
N MET A 1 45.16 -20.53 29.42
CA MET A 1 44.43 -19.34 29.92
C MET A 1 45.04 -18.16 29.19
N SER A 2 44.37 -17.38 28.36
CA SER A 2 43.00 -17.32 27.85
C SER A 2 43.18 -16.59 26.51
N ASP A 3 42.71 -17.16 25.41
CA ASP A 3 41.45 -16.82 24.76
C ASP A 3 41.18 -15.31 24.62
N GLY A 4 40.94 -14.89 23.38
CA GLY A 4 40.83 -13.50 22.98
C GLY A 4 40.67 -13.38 21.47
N THR A 5 39.69 -14.08 20.91
CA THR A 5 39.18 -13.84 19.57
C THR A 5 38.52 -12.46 19.56
N GLU A 6 39.18 -11.48 18.96
CA GLU A 6 38.59 -10.16 18.73
C GLU A 6 37.69 -10.26 17.49
N THR A 7 36.38 -10.36 17.76
CA THR A 7 35.30 -10.29 16.80
C THR A 7 35.31 -8.93 16.13
N THR A 8 35.58 -8.89 14.83
CA THR A 8 35.28 -7.73 13.98
C THR A 8 33.76 -7.47 14.02
N PRO A 9 33.29 -6.25 14.31
CA PRO A 9 31.89 -5.93 14.17
C PRO A 9 31.53 -5.95 12.68
N ASP A 10 30.57 -6.81 12.33
CA ASP A 10 29.86 -6.79 11.07
C ASP A 10 29.04 -5.49 11.00
N THR A 11 29.64 -4.44 10.45
CA THR A 11 28.90 -3.24 10.04
C THR A 11 28.05 -3.65 8.84
N GLY A 12 26.77 -3.91 9.12
CA GLY A 12 25.73 -4.09 8.12
C GLY A 12 25.91 -3.06 7.01
N SER A 13 26.22 -3.56 5.83
CA SER A 13 26.49 -2.75 4.65
C SER A 13 25.16 -2.17 4.20
N ASP A 14 24.93 -0.88 4.47
CA ASP A 14 24.00 -0.08 3.67
C ASP A 14 24.63 -0.03 2.27
N ASP A 15 24.19 -0.91 1.38
CA ASP A 15 24.88 -1.29 0.14
C ASP A 15 24.93 -0.17 -0.92
N GLY A 16 24.66 1.08 -0.52
CA GLY A 16 24.74 2.28 -1.36
C GLY A 16 23.84 2.25 -2.60
N ARG A 17 23.00 1.22 -2.75
CA ARG A 17 22.09 1.08 -3.88
C ARG A 17 21.09 2.24 -3.82
N PRO A 18 20.90 2.95 -4.94
CA PRO A 18 19.89 4.00 -4.98
C PRO A 18 18.54 3.38 -4.61
N ASP A 19 17.74 4.13 -3.85
CA ASP A 19 16.37 3.70 -3.54
C ASP A 19 15.64 3.36 -4.85
N PRO A 20 14.91 2.23 -4.88
CA PRO A 20 14.23 1.83 -6.10
C PRO A 20 13.28 2.94 -6.54
N SER A 21 13.23 3.17 -7.85
CA SER A 21 12.21 4.06 -8.42
C SER A 21 10.82 3.53 -8.00
N THR A 22 9.88 4.44 -7.79
CA THR A 22 8.50 4.02 -7.50
C THR A 22 7.98 3.17 -8.66
N PRO A 23 7.52 1.93 -8.41
CA PRO A 23 6.87 1.11 -9.42
C PRO A 23 5.84 1.89 -10.24
N PRO A 24 5.77 1.68 -11.58
CA PRO A 24 4.66 2.19 -12.39
C PRO A 24 3.32 1.73 -11.82
N HIS A 25 2.36 2.64 -11.68
CA HIS A 25 1.05 2.33 -11.11
C HIS A 25 -0.06 3.23 -11.64
N ARG A 26 -1.30 2.75 -11.55
CA ARG A 26 -2.53 3.50 -11.85
C ARG A 26 -3.55 3.28 -10.74
N LEU A 27 -4.46 4.23 -10.59
CA LEU A 27 -5.52 4.20 -9.59
C LEU A 27 -6.87 4.25 -10.29
N VAL A 28 -7.63 3.17 -10.21
CA VAL A 28 -9.01 3.11 -10.70
C VAL A 28 -9.95 3.41 -9.54
N ARG A 29 -10.82 4.40 -9.73
CA ARG A 29 -11.78 4.83 -8.71
C ARG A 29 -13.19 4.54 -9.16
N GLY A 30 -13.99 4.00 -8.26
CA GLY A 30 -15.40 3.75 -8.54
C GLY A 30 -16.15 3.23 -7.34
N THR A 31 -17.39 2.83 -7.58
CA THR A 31 -18.24 2.16 -6.59
C THR A 31 -18.26 0.67 -6.87
N VAL A 32 -18.16 -0.14 -5.83
CA VAL A 32 -18.26 -1.60 -5.90
C VAL A 32 -19.42 -2.07 -5.01
N ALA A 33 -20.18 -3.04 -5.51
CA ALA A 33 -21.17 -3.77 -4.73
C ALA A 33 -20.64 -5.18 -4.49
N ILE A 34 -20.27 -5.48 -3.25
CA ILE A 34 -19.59 -6.72 -2.87
C ILE A 34 -20.58 -7.56 -2.05
N ASP A 35 -21.22 -8.54 -2.70
CA ASP A 35 -22.11 -9.48 -2.00
C ASP A 35 -21.35 -10.56 -1.21
N ASP A 36 -20.16 -10.92 -1.72
CA ASP A 36 -19.27 -11.92 -1.13
C ASP A 36 -17.84 -11.42 -1.30
N LEU A 37 -17.18 -11.14 -0.17
CA LEU A 37 -15.82 -10.60 -0.18
C LEU A 37 -14.82 -11.58 -0.80
N HIS A 38 -14.94 -12.87 -0.52
CA HIS A 38 -14.02 -13.88 -1.04
C HIS A 38 -14.13 -14.00 -2.56
N ALA A 39 -15.35 -14.00 -3.10
CA ALA A 39 -15.59 -14.01 -4.54
C ALA A 39 -15.08 -12.73 -5.22
N PHE A 40 -15.17 -11.57 -4.55
CA PHE A 40 -14.62 -10.33 -5.07
C PHE A 40 -13.08 -10.36 -5.11
N LEU A 41 -12.44 -10.79 -4.01
CA LEU A 41 -10.98 -10.93 -3.95
C LEU A 41 -10.47 -11.91 -5.00
N ALA A 42 -11.14 -13.05 -5.21
CA ALA A 42 -10.78 -14.01 -6.25
C ALA A 42 -10.84 -13.42 -7.67
N ARG A 43 -11.70 -12.42 -7.94
CA ARG A 43 -11.70 -11.70 -9.22
C ARG A 43 -10.49 -10.79 -9.36
N LEU A 44 -10.09 -10.11 -8.29
CA LEU A 44 -8.86 -9.29 -8.29
C LEU A 44 -7.62 -10.17 -8.48
N ASP A 45 -7.57 -11.32 -7.81
CA ASP A 45 -6.50 -12.31 -7.99
C ASP A 45 -6.45 -12.80 -9.44
N GLY A 46 -7.61 -13.09 -10.05
CA GLY A 46 -7.66 -13.45 -11.47
C GLY A 46 -7.10 -12.38 -12.40
N ILE A 47 -7.37 -11.09 -12.13
CA ILE A 47 -6.77 -9.98 -12.89
C ILE A 47 -5.25 -9.93 -12.67
N ALA A 48 -4.80 -10.10 -11.42
CA ALA A 48 -3.39 -10.10 -11.07
C ALA A 48 -2.63 -11.23 -11.78
N ASP A 49 -3.21 -12.43 -11.84
CA ASP A 49 -2.66 -13.60 -12.51
C ASP A 49 -2.61 -13.42 -14.04
N GLU A 50 -3.67 -12.88 -14.64
CA GLU A 50 -3.77 -12.66 -16.09
C GLU A 50 -2.81 -11.56 -16.59
N THR A 51 -2.57 -10.55 -15.76
CA THR A 51 -1.84 -9.33 -16.19
C THR A 51 -0.45 -9.21 -15.60
N GLY A 52 -0.10 -10.02 -14.59
CA GLY A 52 1.14 -9.89 -13.81
C GLY A 52 1.13 -8.74 -12.79
N ALA A 53 0.14 -7.84 -12.87
CA ALA A 53 0.04 -6.68 -11.99
C ALA A 53 -0.22 -7.08 -10.53
N VAL A 54 0.20 -6.24 -9.61
CA VAL A 54 -0.35 -6.21 -8.26
C VAL A 54 -1.68 -5.47 -8.34
N VAL A 55 -2.76 -6.09 -7.85
CA VAL A 55 -4.11 -5.52 -7.86
C VAL A 55 -4.62 -5.45 -6.42
N GLN A 56 -4.64 -4.24 -5.84
CA GLN A 56 -5.01 -4.05 -4.44
C GLN A 56 -6.17 -3.05 -4.31
N ALA A 57 -7.28 -3.49 -3.72
CA ALA A 57 -8.42 -2.64 -3.43
C ALA A 57 -8.32 -2.02 -2.02
N PHE A 58 -8.72 -0.74 -1.94
CA PHE A 58 -8.79 0.06 -0.73
C PHE A 58 -10.18 0.69 -0.60
N ASP A 59 -10.65 0.86 0.63
CA ASP A 59 -11.81 1.72 0.92
C ASP A 59 -11.45 3.17 0.57
N ALA A 60 -12.15 3.76 -0.39
CA ALA A 60 -11.86 5.12 -0.86
C ALA A 60 -12.14 6.18 0.20
N ASP A 61 -12.97 5.90 1.20
CA ASP A 61 -13.24 6.81 2.30
C ASP A 61 -12.02 6.97 3.22
N LEU A 62 -11.06 6.03 3.16
CA LEU A 62 -9.85 6.04 3.98
C LEU A 62 -8.58 6.45 3.20
N VAL A 63 -8.69 6.65 1.89
CA VAL A 63 -7.57 7.07 1.04
C VAL A 63 -7.53 8.60 0.92
N VAL A 64 -6.56 9.23 1.57
CA VAL A 64 -6.51 10.70 1.68
C VAL A 64 -6.01 11.40 0.42
N SER A 65 -5.22 10.72 -0.43
CA SER A 65 -4.76 11.23 -1.73
C SER A 65 -4.02 10.18 -2.58
N ASP A 66 -3.80 10.46 -3.86
CA ASP A 66 -2.95 9.66 -4.75
C ASP A 66 -1.49 9.62 -4.24
N ALA A 67 -1.02 10.73 -3.65
CA ALA A 67 0.31 10.81 -3.06
C ALA A 67 0.49 9.87 -1.86
N HIS A 68 -0.59 9.61 -1.11
CA HIS A 68 -0.61 8.64 -0.01
C HIS A 68 -0.38 7.21 -0.52
N LEU A 69 -1.12 6.76 -1.52
CA LEU A 69 -0.92 5.42 -2.10
C LEU A 69 0.42 5.31 -2.85
N ARG A 70 0.84 6.37 -3.56
CA ARG A 70 2.15 6.42 -4.22
C ARG A 70 3.29 6.25 -3.21
N ALA A 71 3.19 6.88 -2.04
CA ALA A 71 4.18 6.71 -0.97
C ALA A 71 4.24 5.26 -0.48
N ALA A 72 3.08 4.63 -0.28
CA ALA A 72 2.99 3.23 0.11
C ALA A 72 3.61 2.27 -0.92
N VAL A 73 3.32 2.47 -2.22
CA VAL A 73 3.92 1.70 -3.33
C VAL A 73 5.44 1.77 -3.32
N ARG A 74 5.99 2.97 -3.18
CA ARG A 74 7.44 3.19 -3.12
C ARG A 74 8.08 2.47 -1.92
N LEU A 75 7.47 2.59 -0.75
CA LEU A 75 8.01 2.02 0.48
C LEU A 75 7.92 0.48 0.47
N ALA A 76 6.81 -0.09 -0.01
CA ALA A 76 6.67 -1.52 -0.18
C ALA A 76 7.74 -2.09 -1.14
N ALA A 77 7.93 -1.46 -2.31
CA ALA A 77 8.96 -1.86 -3.25
C ALA A 77 10.37 -1.80 -2.65
N ARG A 78 10.66 -0.76 -1.86
CA ARG A 78 11.93 -0.63 -1.14
C ARG A 78 12.13 -1.73 -0.10
N ALA A 79 11.11 -2.02 0.69
CA ALA A 79 11.17 -3.08 1.71
C ALA A 79 11.41 -4.45 1.07
N ILE A 80 10.70 -4.76 -0.02
CA ILE A 80 10.86 -6.01 -0.77
C ILE A 80 12.27 -6.11 -1.37
N ALA A 81 12.75 -5.06 -2.05
CA ALA A 81 14.08 -5.04 -2.64
C ALA A 81 15.22 -5.20 -1.62
N ARG A 82 14.98 -4.83 -0.35
CA ARG A 82 15.94 -4.98 0.74
C ARG A 82 15.77 -6.28 1.53
N GLY A 83 14.77 -7.11 1.22
CA GLY A 83 14.45 -8.31 2.01
C GLY A 83 13.91 -7.98 3.41
N GLU A 84 13.36 -6.78 3.60
CA GLU A 84 12.83 -6.26 4.86
C GLU A 84 11.29 -6.26 4.91
N ALA A 85 10.64 -6.76 3.85
CA ALA A 85 9.19 -6.80 3.75
C ALA A 85 8.56 -7.66 4.84
N VAL A 86 7.44 -7.20 5.40
CA VAL A 86 6.69 -7.93 6.42
C VAL A 86 5.84 -9.03 5.76
N ALA A 87 5.28 -8.74 4.58
CA ALA A 87 4.48 -9.64 3.79
C ALA A 87 5.22 -10.09 2.53
N ARG A 88 4.95 -11.34 2.11
CA ARG A 88 5.47 -11.90 0.86
C ARG A 88 4.74 -11.36 -0.36
N ASP A 89 3.46 -11.07 -0.20
CA ASP A 89 2.65 -10.52 -1.29
C ASP A 89 2.84 -8.99 -1.35
N PRO A 90 3.23 -8.42 -2.51
CA PRO A 90 3.42 -6.98 -2.63
C PRO A 90 2.15 -6.16 -2.38
N GLY A 91 0.96 -6.66 -2.72
CA GLY A 91 -0.31 -5.97 -2.45
C GLY A 91 -0.54 -5.80 -0.94
N VAL A 92 -0.30 -6.86 -0.18
CA VAL A 92 -0.35 -6.83 1.29
C VAL A 92 0.71 -5.89 1.86
N GLU A 93 1.94 -5.90 1.32
CA GLU A 93 2.98 -4.98 1.78
C GLU A 93 2.62 -3.51 1.52
N ILE A 94 2.05 -3.20 0.35
CA ILE A 94 1.52 -1.86 0.04
C ILE A 94 0.43 -1.49 1.04
N MET A 95 -0.47 -2.43 1.38
CA MET A 95 -1.54 -2.18 2.35
C MET A 95 -1.01 -1.86 3.75
N LEU A 96 0.03 -2.55 4.22
CA LEU A 96 0.70 -2.25 5.49
C LEU A 96 1.23 -0.81 5.51
N TYR A 97 1.97 -0.43 4.47
CA TYR A 97 2.50 0.93 4.35
C TYR A 97 1.39 1.97 4.20
N ALA A 98 0.35 1.72 3.39
CA ALA A 98 -0.79 2.63 3.23
C ALA A 98 -1.57 2.82 4.54
N ALA A 99 -1.68 1.76 5.35
CA ALA A 99 -2.31 1.84 6.67
C ALA A 99 -1.43 2.52 7.72
N GLY A 100 -0.14 2.75 7.44
CA GLY A 100 0.83 3.23 8.42
C GLY A 100 1.00 2.23 9.57
N ARG A 101 0.90 0.93 9.29
CA ARG A 101 0.85 -0.14 10.31
C ARG A 101 1.64 -1.36 9.85
N ARG A 102 2.31 -2.04 10.80
CA ARG A 102 3.01 -3.32 10.56
C ARG A 102 2.15 -4.56 10.84
N GLN A 103 0.99 -4.38 11.46
CA GLN A 103 0.10 -5.47 11.82
C GLN A 103 -0.90 -5.70 10.68
N ILE A 104 -0.82 -6.86 10.02
CA ILE A 104 -1.66 -7.22 8.86
C ILE A 104 -3.15 -7.08 9.20
N ASP A 105 -3.62 -7.70 10.28
CA ASP A 105 -5.04 -7.66 10.67
C ASP A 105 -5.58 -6.24 10.82
N ARG A 106 -4.74 -5.31 11.30
CA ARG A 106 -5.11 -3.91 11.47
C ARG A 106 -5.01 -3.08 10.20
N ALA A 107 -4.21 -3.51 9.23
CA ALA A 107 -4.07 -2.87 7.93
C ALA A 107 -5.16 -3.33 6.95
N LEU A 108 -5.64 -4.57 7.07
CA LEU A 108 -6.75 -5.11 6.28
C LEU A 108 -8.04 -4.29 6.42
N ALA A 109 -8.21 -3.58 7.54
CA ALA A 109 -9.32 -2.63 7.72
C ALA A 109 -9.27 -1.40 6.78
N LEU A 110 -8.15 -1.17 6.08
CA LEU A 110 -8.04 -0.20 4.98
C LEU A 110 -8.57 -0.76 3.64
N GLY A 111 -8.73 -2.08 3.55
CA GLY A 111 -9.26 -2.77 2.39
C GLY A 111 -10.78 -2.61 2.25
N VAL A 112 -11.33 -3.22 1.21
CA VAL A 112 -12.77 -3.24 0.98
C VAL A 112 -13.49 -4.29 1.83
N SER A 113 -14.76 -4.06 2.14
CA SER A 113 -15.63 -4.98 2.90
C SER A 113 -16.85 -5.45 2.08
N GLU A 114 -17.69 -6.32 2.61
CA GLU A 114 -18.99 -6.61 1.98
C GLU A 114 -19.92 -5.39 2.03
N GLY A 115 -20.80 -5.27 1.03
CA GLY A 115 -21.71 -4.15 0.84
C GLY A 115 -21.34 -3.22 -0.32
N GLU A 116 -22.14 -2.16 -0.48
CA GLU A 116 -21.87 -1.10 -1.45
C GLU A 116 -20.93 -0.05 -0.84
N GLN A 117 -19.79 0.18 -1.47
CA GLN A 117 -18.83 1.19 -1.02
C GLN A 117 -18.05 1.80 -2.18
N ARG A 118 -17.40 2.92 -1.91
CA ARG A 118 -16.42 3.51 -2.83
C ARG A 118 -15.08 2.81 -2.66
N ALA A 119 -14.43 2.49 -3.76
CA ALA A 119 -13.13 1.83 -3.76
C ALA A 119 -12.12 2.59 -4.62
N VAL A 120 -10.87 2.56 -4.16
CA VAL A 120 -9.70 2.85 -4.99
C VAL A 120 -9.00 1.51 -5.22
N VAL A 121 -8.89 1.09 -6.46
CA VAL A 121 -8.13 -0.09 -6.83
C VAL A 121 -6.82 0.35 -7.46
N LEU A 122 -5.72 0.01 -6.79
CA LEU A 122 -4.37 0.22 -7.26
C LEU A 122 -3.97 -0.94 -8.17
N VAL A 123 -3.46 -0.62 -9.35
CA VAL A 123 -2.73 -1.57 -10.21
C VAL A 123 -1.28 -1.12 -10.32
N ALA A 124 -0.32 -2.00 -10.02
CA ALA A 124 1.10 -1.66 -10.00
C ALA A 124 1.99 -2.75 -10.62
N ASP A 125 3.06 -2.32 -11.30
CA ASP A 125 4.03 -3.20 -11.93
C ASP A 125 5.24 -3.42 -11.01
N PHE A 126 5.27 -4.57 -10.34
CA PHE A 126 6.38 -4.97 -9.48
C PHE A 126 7.39 -5.89 -10.20
N GLY A 127 7.25 -6.13 -11.50
CA GLY A 127 8.16 -7.02 -12.24
C GLY A 127 9.60 -6.51 -12.34
N GLY A 128 9.81 -5.20 -12.10
CA GLY A 128 11.14 -4.58 -12.01
C GLY A 128 11.70 -4.44 -10.59
N VAL A 129 11.01 -4.96 -9.56
CA VAL A 129 11.45 -4.86 -8.17
C VAL A 129 12.20 -6.14 -7.78
N ASP A 130 13.48 -5.99 -7.41
CA ASP A 130 14.30 -7.09 -6.91
C ASP A 130 13.58 -7.80 -5.74
N GLY A 131 13.53 -9.13 -5.75
CA GLY A 131 12.91 -9.93 -4.69
C GLY A 131 11.37 -9.97 -4.68
N ALA A 132 10.69 -9.28 -5.61
CA ALA A 132 9.23 -9.37 -5.72
C ALA A 132 8.76 -10.65 -6.43
N ASP A 133 9.64 -11.32 -7.20
CA ASP A 133 9.37 -12.55 -7.94
C ASP A 133 8.10 -12.49 -8.82
N ARG A 134 7.85 -11.34 -9.47
CA ARG A 134 6.72 -11.13 -10.39
C ARG A 134 7.17 -10.90 -11.83
N PRO A 135 6.36 -11.27 -12.84
CA PRO A 135 6.58 -10.83 -14.21
C PRO A 135 6.30 -9.33 -14.38
N ALA A 136 6.78 -8.76 -15.49
CA ALA A 136 6.38 -7.41 -15.90
C ALA A 136 4.87 -7.35 -16.15
N ALA A 137 4.22 -6.30 -15.66
CA ALA A 137 2.77 -6.18 -15.71
C ALA A 137 2.24 -5.49 -16.97
N ASP A 138 1.09 -5.96 -17.49
CA ASP A 138 0.27 -5.21 -18.45
C ASP A 138 -0.71 -4.31 -17.70
N LEU A 139 -0.24 -3.10 -17.33
CA LEU A 139 -1.05 -2.13 -16.58
C LEU A 139 -2.27 -1.63 -17.36
N ASP A 140 -2.20 -1.58 -18.69
CA ASP A 140 -3.31 -1.18 -19.54
C ASP A 140 -4.44 -2.22 -19.49
N ALA A 141 -4.09 -3.51 -19.54
CA ALA A 141 -5.06 -4.59 -19.40
C ALA A 141 -5.64 -4.66 -17.98
N ALA A 142 -4.80 -4.52 -16.96
CA ALA A 142 -5.21 -4.53 -15.55
C ALA A 142 -6.20 -3.39 -15.25
N GLU A 143 -5.86 -2.16 -15.63
CA GLU A 143 -6.73 -0.99 -15.46
C GLU A 143 -8.10 -1.22 -16.12
N ARG A 144 -8.12 -1.61 -17.40
CA ARG A 144 -9.39 -1.90 -18.11
C ARG A 144 -10.19 -3.02 -17.45
N ALA A 145 -9.54 -4.04 -16.89
CA ALA A 145 -10.23 -5.14 -16.21
C ALA A 145 -10.87 -4.68 -14.92
N VAL A 146 -10.16 -3.87 -14.14
CA VAL A 146 -10.67 -3.26 -12.91
C VAL A 146 -11.80 -2.28 -13.19
N GLU A 147 -11.69 -1.44 -14.23
CA GLU A 147 -12.76 -0.52 -14.65
C GLU A 147 -14.09 -1.25 -14.90
N ARG A 148 -14.04 -2.49 -15.43
CA ARG A 148 -15.25 -3.32 -15.64
C ARG A 148 -15.87 -3.86 -14.34
N LEU A 149 -15.12 -3.86 -13.24
CA LEU A 149 -15.61 -4.27 -11.91
C LEU A 149 -16.23 -3.11 -11.12
N THR A 150 -16.04 -1.87 -11.58
CA THR A 150 -16.45 -0.67 -10.85
C THR A 150 -17.52 0.11 -11.60
N ALA A 151 -18.48 0.67 -10.88
CA ALA A 151 -19.34 1.72 -11.41
C ALA A 151 -18.64 3.09 -11.32
N PRO A 152 -19.01 4.08 -12.15
CA PRO A 152 -18.45 5.43 -12.07
C PRO A 152 -18.52 6.02 -10.65
N PRO A 153 -17.49 6.77 -10.21
CA PRO A 153 -17.44 7.29 -8.85
C PRO A 153 -18.51 8.36 -8.62
N ALA A 154 -19.16 8.33 -7.46
CA ALA A 154 -20.17 9.31 -7.06
C ALA A 154 -19.56 10.64 -6.56
N ALA A 155 -18.43 10.58 -5.84
CA ALA A 155 -17.68 11.73 -5.33
C ALA A 155 -16.22 11.34 -5.00
N ALA A 156 -15.29 12.29 -5.07
CA ALA A 156 -13.85 12.04 -4.98
C ALA A 156 -13.21 12.34 -3.60
N GLU A 157 -13.97 12.83 -2.62
CA GLU A 157 -13.43 13.19 -1.30
C GLU A 157 -13.48 12.02 -0.33
N PHE A 158 -12.43 11.84 0.48
CA PHE A 158 -12.39 10.86 1.57
C PHE A 158 -13.27 11.29 2.75
N ASP A 159 -13.58 10.36 3.65
CA ASP A 159 -14.32 10.68 4.87
C ASP A 159 -13.35 11.12 5.98
N ARG A 160 -13.40 12.41 6.35
CA ARG A 160 -12.50 12.97 7.36
C ARG A 160 -12.64 12.31 8.72
N GLU A 161 -13.86 11.99 9.16
CA GLU A 161 -14.10 11.40 10.48
C GLU A 161 -13.54 9.98 10.53
N ARG A 162 -13.84 9.17 9.49
CA ARG A 162 -13.31 7.80 9.38
C ARG A 162 -11.79 7.78 9.27
N VAL A 163 -11.18 8.70 8.52
CA VAL A 163 -9.71 8.83 8.42
C VAL A 163 -9.11 9.19 9.77
N THR A 164 -9.66 10.18 10.48
CA THR A 164 -9.17 10.59 11.81
C THR A 164 -9.22 9.42 12.80
N GLU A 165 -10.32 8.67 12.81
CA GLU A 165 -10.48 7.48 13.64
C GLU A 165 -9.48 6.38 13.26
N PHE A 166 -9.40 6.03 11.97
CA PHE A 166 -8.54 4.96 11.48
C PHE A 166 -7.06 5.24 11.74
N TYR A 167 -6.59 6.45 11.47
CA TYR A 167 -5.18 6.81 11.65
C TYR A 167 -4.84 7.30 13.07
N GLY A 168 -5.84 7.34 13.98
CA GLY A 168 -5.65 7.80 15.36
C GLY A 168 -5.13 9.23 15.41
N VAL A 169 -5.61 10.09 14.50
CA VAL A 169 -5.23 11.51 14.46
C VAL A 169 -6.09 12.25 15.50
N SER A 170 -5.48 13.07 16.33
CA SER A 170 -6.23 13.84 17.33
C SER A 170 -6.43 15.29 16.92
N ASP A 171 -7.48 15.94 17.44
CA ASP A 171 -7.68 17.38 17.21
C ASP A 171 -6.48 18.23 17.66
N ARG A 172 -5.78 17.79 18.73
CA ARG A 172 -4.57 18.47 19.21
C ARG A 172 -3.43 18.37 18.21
N GLU A 173 -3.30 17.25 17.52
CA GLU A 173 -2.28 17.03 16.51
C GLU A 173 -2.53 17.92 15.29
N LEU A 174 -3.78 17.93 14.79
CA LEU A 174 -4.19 18.80 13.68
C LEU A 174 -4.10 20.29 14.01
N ALA A 175 -4.24 20.68 15.28
CA ALA A 175 -4.05 22.07 15.71
C ALA A 175 -2.57 22.45 15.90
N ALA A 176 -1.70 21.48 16.15
CA ALA A 176 -0.28 21.71 16.43
C ALA A 176 0.56 21.77 15.14
N THR A 177 0.17 21.01 14.12
CA THR A 177 0.79 21.04 12.80
C THR A 177 -0.05 21.99 11.93
N ALA A 178 0.55 22.96 11.24
CA ALA A 178 -0.18 23.76 10.24
C ALA A 178 -0.50 22.94 8.96
N SER A 179 -0.70 21.64 9.12
CA SER A 179 -0.76 20.60 8.12
C SER A 179 -2.18 20.08 8.03
N ASP A 180 -2.61 19.69 6.84
CA ASP A 180 -3.93 19.08 6.69
C ASP A 180 -3.92 17.61 7.12
N LEU A 181 -5.11 16.99 7.21
CA LEU A 181 -5.24 15.59 7.59
C LEU A 181 -4.48 14.65 6.62
N ALA A 182 -4.38 15.03 5.34
CA ALA A 182 -3.67 14.22 4.35
C ALA A 182 -2.16 14.28 4.53
N ASP A 183 -1.60 15.43 4.94
CA ASP A 183 -0.19 15.58 5.33
C ASP A 183 0.16 14.67 6.50
N VAL A 184 -0.67 14.70 7.56
CA VAL A 184 -0.48 13.91 8.78
C VAL A 184 -0.51 12.41 8.51
N VAL A 185 -1.39 11.95 7.61
CA VAL A 185 -1.43 10.55 7.16
C VAL A 185 -0.20 10.20 6.30
N ARG A 186 0.22 11.07 5.37
CA ARG A 186 1.44 10.86 4.57
C ARG A 186 2.68 10.75 5.45
N GLU A 187 2.77 11.55 6.50
CA GLU A 187 3.85 11.50 7.48
C GLU A 187 3.87 10.14 8.20
N ARG A 188 2.72 9.64 8.69
CA ARG A 188 2.62 8.29 9.28
C ARG A 188 3.12 7.19 8.33
N VAL A 189 2.73 7.25 7.05
CA VAL A 189 3.20 6.30 6.03
C VAL A 189 4.72 6.39 5.85
N ALA A 190 5.27 7.61 5.80
CA ALA A 190 6.70 7.83 5.62
C ALA A 190 7.54 7.37 6.84
N LEU A 191 7.05 7.58 8.06
CA LEU A 191 7.76 7.26 9.29
C LEU A 191 7.78 5.76 9.61
N LEU A 192 6.86 4.97 9.06
CA LEU A 192 6.79 3.52 9.30
C LEU A 192 8.11 2.81 8.97
N ASP A 193 8.86 3.31 7.99
CA ASP A 193 10.15 2.74 7.58
C ASP A 193 11.33 3.14 8.48
N VAL A 194 11.21 4.26 9.21
CA VAL A 194 12.25 4.79 10.10
C VAL A 194 12.18 4.15 11.49
N GLU A 195 10.99 3.78 11.94
CA GLU A 195 10.74 3.18 13.26
C GLU A 195 10.99 1.65 13.30
N LYS A 196 11.93 1.15 12.48
CA LYS A 196 12.33 -0.27 12.45
C LYS A 196 13.19 -0.67 13.64
#